data_AF-A0A8B5ZM83-F1
#
_entry.id   AF-A0A8B5ZM83-F1
#
_cell.length_a   1.000
_cell.length_b   1.000
_cell.length_c   1.000
_cell.angle_alpha   90.00
_cell.angle_beta   90.00
_cell.angle_gamma   90.00
#
_symmetry.space_group_name_H-M   'P 1'
#
loop_
_entity.id
_entity.type
_entity.pdbx_description
1 polymer ?
#
loop_
_entity_poly.entity_id
_entity_poly.type
_entity_poly.pdbx_seq_one_letter_code
_entity_poly.pdbx_strand_id
1 'polypeptide(L)'
;MPEWLTDINKLGSISSIVGLIVTVFLFLEARKIRNSFLRRARLPEVNRELSKVTSEIAESLKKWDSDKTPALETFSKVKALLENISPKLPSDEKRKVENYLNRLQPKKYFIIKSSISALNEDSAWELYTELSGLVTSLQQLAKDSKWD
;
A
#
# COMPACT_ATOMS: atom_id res chain seq x y z
N MET A 1 -19.63 -52.73 -11.41
CA MET A 1 -19.79 -51.55 -12.27
C MET A 1 -18.74 -51.66 -13.38
N PRO A 2 -19.06 -51.38 -14.66
CA PRO A 2 -18.11 -51.57 -15.76
C PRO A 2 -16.82 -50.77 -15.56
N GLU A 3 -15.65 -51.37 -15.84
CA GLU A 3 -14.34 -50.73 -15.60
C GLU A 3 -14.14 -49.42 -16.40
N TRP A 4 -14.73 -49.34 -17.59
CA TRP A 4 -14.69 -48.13 -18.42
C TRP A 4 -15.38 -46.92 -17.76
N LEU A 5 -16.41 -47.13 -16.94
CA LEU A 5 -17.08 -46.06 -16.19
C LEU A 5 -16.20 -45.55 -15.03
N THR A 6 -15.43 -46.43 -14.39
CA THR A 6 -14.50 -46.03 -13.34
C THR A 6 -13.31 -45.24 -13.88
N ASP A 7 -12.83 -45.55 -15.08
CA ASP A 7 -11.73 -44.82 -15.71
C ASP A 7 -12.15 -43.44 -16.21
N ILE A 8 -13.35 -43.30 -16.77
CA ILE A 8 -13.91 -41.99 -17.15
C ILE A 8 -14.09 -41.10 -15.91
N ASN A 9 -14.57 -41.64 -14.79
CA ASN A 9 -14.72 -40.86 -13.55
C ASN A 9 -13.37 -40.43 -12.95
N LYS A 10 -12.34 -41.26 -13.02
CA LYS A 10 -10.98 -40.90 -12.61
C LYS A 10 -10.39 -39.80 -13.49
N LEU A 11 -10.51 -39.93 -14.82
CA LEU A 11 -10.05 -38.92 -15.78
C LEU A 11 -10.80 -37.59 -15.62
N GLY A 12 -12.12 -37.64 -15.40
CA GLY A 12 -12.94 -36.47 -15.11
C GLY A 12 -12.48 -35.76 -13.84
N SER A 13 -12.26 -36.51 -12.76
CA SER A 13 -11.80 -35.96 -11.47
C SER A 13 -10.42 -35.29 -11.59
N ILE A 14 -9.48 -35.92 -12.28
CA ILE A 14 -8.15 -35.34 -12.54
C ILE A 14 -8.27 -34.07 -13.39
N SER A 15 -9.08 -34.11 -14.45
CA SER A 15 -9.29 -32.97 -15.33
C SER A 15 -9.93 -31.79 -14.61
N SER A 16 -10.87 -32.03 -13.68
CA SER A 16 -11.48 -30.99 -12.85
C SER A 16 -10.47 -30.35 -11.89
N ILE A 17 -9.59 -31.14 -11.26
CA ILE A 17 -8.54 -30.61 -10.38
C ILE A 17 -7.56 -29.74 -11.18
N VAL A 18 -7.10 -30.22 -12.33
CA VAL A 18 -6.22 -29.45 -13.22
C VAL A 18 -6.90 -28.18 -13.71
N GLY A 19 -8.17 -28.26 -14.12
CA GLY A 19 -8.96 -27.11 -14.54
C GLY A 19 -9.11 -26.06 -13.44
N LEU A 20 -9.30 -26.48 -12.18
CA LEU A 20 -9.36 -25.58 -11.03
C LEU A 20 -8.02 -24.87 -10.80
N ILE A 21 -6.90 -25.60 -10.86
CA ILE A 21 -5.56 -25.03 -10.71
C ILE A 21 -5.30 -23.97 -11.79
N VAL A 22 -5.59 -24.27 -13.05
CA VAL A 22 -5.45 -23.32 -14.17
C VAL A 22 -6.33 -22.08 -13.94
N THR A 23 -7.56 -22.27 -13.49
CA THR A 23 -8.48 -21.15 -13.19
C THR A 23 -7.94 -20.25 -12.08
N VAL A 24 -7.44 -20.83 -10.98
CA VAL A 24 -6.81 -20.06 -9.90
C VAL A 24 -5.59 -19.30 -10.41
N PHE A 25 -4.73 -19.94 -11.21
CA PHE A 25 -3.56 -19.30 -11.79
C PHE A 25 -3.93 -18.10 -12.67
N LEU A 26 -4.87 -18.28 -13.61
CA LEU A 26 -5.36 -17.21 -14.48
C LEU A 26 -6.00 -16.07 -13.69
N PHE A 27 -6.75 -16.39 -12.64
CA PHE A 27 -7.35 -15.38 -11.76
C PHE A 27 -6.29 -14.53 -11.05
N LEU A 28 -5.22 -15.16 -10.54
CA LEU A 28 -4.11 -14.45 -9.91
C LEU A 28 -3.39 -13.55 -10.92
N GLU A 29 -3.17 -14.01 -12.14
CA GLU A 29 -2.50 -13.23 -13.18
C GLU A 29 -3.35 -12.05 -13.65
N ALA A 30 -4.65 -12.27 -13.89
CA ALA A 30 -5.60 -11.20 -14.20
C ALA A 30 -5.65 -10.14 -13.08
N ARG A 31 -5.58 -10.56 -11.82
CA ARG A 31 -5.53 -9.64 -10.67
C ARG A 31 -4.25 -8.80 -10.66
N LYS A 32 -3.09 -9.38 -10.98
CA LYS A 32 -1.82 -8.64 -11.09
C LYS A 32 -1.88 -7.61 -12.22
N ILE A 33 -2.38 -8.00 -13.38
CA ILE A 33 -2.53 -7.12 -14.55
C ILE A 33 -3.44 -5.93 -14.20
N ARG A 34 -4.62 -6.20 -13.62
CA ARG A 34 -5.54 -5.16 -13.15
C ARG A 34 -4.86 -4.18 -12.16
N ASN A 35 -4.09 -4.70 -11.21
CA ASN A 35 -3.37 -3.87 -10.26
C ASN A 35 -2.29 -3.01 -10.93
N SER A 36 -1.62 -3.54 -11.96
CA SER A 36 -0.64 -2.77 -12.76
C SER A 36 -1.30 -1.57 -13.45
N PHE A 37 -2.44 -1.79 -14.13
CA PHE A 37 -3.18 -0.70 -14.77
C PHE A 37 -3.68 0.35 -13.77
N LEU A 38 -4.23 -0.08 -12.63
CA LEU A 38 -4.67 0.82 -11.57
C LEU A 38 -3.50 1.62 -10.98
N ARG A 39 -2.33 1.01 -10.82
CA ARG A 39 -1.11 1.70 -10.37
C ARG A 39 -0.71 2.78 -11.37
N ARG A 40 -0.62 2.43 -12.66
CA ARG A 40 -0.23 3.37 -13.72
C ARG A 40 -1.15 4.60 -13.80
N ALA A 41 -2.45 4.40 -13.60
CA ALA A 41 -3.42 5.50 -13.61
C ALA A 41 -3.43 6.32 -12.31
N ARG A 42 -3.46 5.67 -11.14
CA ARG A 42 -3.74 6.31 -9.85
C ARG A 42 -2.50 6.80 -9.12
N LEU A 43 -1.35 6.14 -9.30
CA LEU A 43 -0.12 6.48 -8.59
C LEU A 43 0.38 7.90 -8.90
N PRO A 44 0.35 8.40 -10.15
CA PRO A 44 0.74 9.79 -10.43
C PRO A 44 -0.14 10.84 -9.73
N GLU A 45 -1.44 10.59 -9.62
CA GLU A 45 -2.40 11.47 -8.95
C GLU A 45 -2.13 11.50 -7.44
N VAL A 46 -2.03 10.31 -6.82
CA VAL A 46 -1.73 10.18 -5.38
C VAL A 46 -0.36 10.76 -5.05
N ASN A 47 0.64 10.64 -5.92
CA ASN A 47 1.95 11.25 -5.71
C ASN A 47 1.91 12.78 -5.72
N ARG A 48 1.07 13.39 -6.56
CA ARG A 48 0.87 14.84 -6.55
C ARG A 48 0.25 15.30 -5.24
N GLU A 49 -0.78 14.61 -4.78
CA GLU A 49 -1.42 14.89 -3.50
C GLU A 49 -0.46 14.67 -2.32
N LEU A 50 0.24 13.54 -2.28
CA LEU A 50 1.25 13.23 -1.25
C LEU A 50 2.35 14.28 -1.22
N SER A 51 2.87 14.69 -2.38
CA SER A 51 3.91 15.73 -2.45
C SER A 51 3.41 17.07 -1.91
N LYS A 52 2.18 17.45 -2.24
CA LYS A 52 1.56 18.69 -1.74
C LYS A 52 1.40 18.63 -0.22
N VAL A 53 0.75 17.59 0.29
CA VAL A 53 0.51 17.41 1.73
C VAL A 53 1.84 17.31 2.50
N THR A 54 2.85 16.64 1.94
CA THR A 54 4.19 16.55 2.56
C THR A 54 4.88 17.91 2.65
N SER A 55 4.71 18.78 1.65
CA SER A 55 5.26 20.14 1.72
C SER A 55 4.63 21.00 2.82
N GLU A 56 3.35 20.76 3.14
CA GLU A 56 2.60 21.43 4.22
C GLU A 56 3.04 20.95 5.62
N ILE A 57 3.60 19.73 5.74
CA ILE A 57 4.06 19.17 7.03
C ILE A 57 5.21 20.00 7.61
N ALA A 58 6.19 20.39 6.79
CA ALA A 58 7.36 21.12 7.29
C ALA A 58 6.97 22.46 7.92
N GLU A 59 6.00 23.17 7.34
CA GLU A 59 5.48 24.43 7.90
C GLU A 59 4.67 24.20 9.17
N SER A 60 3.89 23.11 9.22
CA SER A 60 3.10 22.74 10.39
C SER A 60 3.98 22.30 11.56
N LEU A 61 5.08 21.57 11.29
CA LEU A 61 6.06 21.15 12.29
C LEU A 61 6.80 22.32 12.92
N LYS A 62 7.14 23.36 12.16
CA LYS A 62 7.78 24.57 12.73
C LYS A 62 6.93 25.29 13.77
N LYS A 63 5.62 25.03 13.82
CA LYS A 63 4.67 25.64 14.76
C LYS A 63 4.24 24.65 15.86
N TRP A 64 4.94 23.52 16.00
CA TRP A 64 4.56 22.43 16.88
C TRP A 64 4.40 22.87 18.35
N ASP A 65 5.32 23.68 18.86
CA ASP A 65 5.28 24.22 20.22
C ASP A 65 4.02 25.07 20.49
N SER A 66 3.55 25.80 19.48
CA SER A 66 2.37 26.65 19.58
C SER A 66 1.08 25.85 19.43
N ASP A 67 1.00 25.02 18.40
CA ASP A 67 -0.13 24.13 18.14
C ASP A 67 0.31 22.96 17.26
N LYS A 68 0.30 21.75 17.83
CA LYS A 68 0.61 20.51 17.11
C LYS A 68 -0.53 19.98 16.24
N THR A 69 -1.76 20.48 16.42
CA THR A 69 -2.97 19.98 15.72
C THR A 69 -2.83 19.97 14.20
N PRO A 70 -2.37 21.06 13.55
CA PRO A 70 -2.20 21.09 12.10
C PRO A 70 -1.21 20.04 11.59
N ALA A 71 -0.13 19.79 12.33
CA ALA A 71 0.85 18.76 11.97
C ALA A 71 0.21 17.36 12.04
N LEU A 72 -0.52 17.06 13.12
CA LEU A 72 -1.22 15.79 13.30
C LEU A 72 -2.30 15.55 12.23
N GLU A 73 -3.06 16.58 11.85
CA GLU A 73 -4.02 16.52 10.76
C GLU A 73 -3.33 16.21 9.42
N THR A 74 -2.20 16.85 9.16
CA THR A 74 -1.45 16.65 7.92
C THR A 74 -0.86 15.23 7.85
N PHE A 75 -0.32 14.70 8.97
CA PHE A 75 0.06 13.29 9.07
C PHE A 75 -1.11 12.34 8.87
N SER A 76 -2.31 12.69 9.36
CA SER A 76 -3.52 11.89 9.17
C SER A 76 -3.96 11.84 7.69
N LYS A 77 -3.83 12.96 6.96
CA LYS A 77 -4.06 13.01 5.51
C LYS A 77 -3.07 12.12 4.76
N VAL A 78 -1.78 12.23 5.07
CA VAL A 78 -0.74 11.36 4.48
C VAL A 78 -1.04 9.90 4.72
N LYS A 79 -1.40 9.54 5.95
CA LYS A 79 -1.77 8.16 6.31
C LYS A 79 -2.90 7.65 5.42
N ALA A 80 -3.97 8.42 5.25
CA ALA A 80 -5.11 8.01 4.42
C ALA A 80 -4.72 7.78 2.95
N LEU A 81 -3.87 8.66 2.39
CA LEU A 81 -3.34 8.52 1.04
C LEU A 81 -2.48 7.26 0.89
N LEU A 82 -1.60 7.01 1.85
CA LEU A 82 -0.71 5.84 1.88
C LEU A 82 -1.50 4.52 2.06
N GLU A 83 -2.49 4.48 2.95
CA GLU A 83 -3.37 3.32 3.13
C GLU A 83 -4.17 3.02 1.85
N ASN A 84 -4.61 4.05 1.12
CA ASN A 84 -5.33 3.87 -0.14
C ASN A 84 -4.44 3.27 -1.24
N ILE A 85 -3.20 3.74 -1.37
CA ILE A 85 -2.31 3.33 -2.47
C ILE A 85 -1.57 2.02 -2.17
N SER A 86 -1.28 1.72 -0.90
CA SER A 86 -0.57 0.50 -0.45
C SER A 86 -1.00 -0.81 -1.15
N PRO A 87 -2.30 -1.17 -1.25
CA PRO A 87 -2.72 -2.41 -1.89
C PRO A 87 -2.45 -2.48 -3.41
N LYS A 88 -2.11 -1.35 -4.03
CA LYS A 88 -1.86 -1.20 -5.48
C LYS A 88 -0.36 -1.15 -5.80
N LEU A 89 0.50 -1.05 -4.78
CA LEU A 89 1.95 -0.98 -4.95
C LEU A 89 2.57 -2.37 -5.17
N PRO A 90 3.76 -2.44 -5.80
CA PRO A 90 4.58 -3.64 -5.81
C PRO A 90 5.00 -4.02 -4.37
N SER A 91 5.46 -5.26 -4.19
CA SER A 91 5.80 -5.80 -2.86
C SER A 91 6.82 -4.96 -2.10
N ASP A 92 7.82 -4.39 -2.77
CA ASP A 92 8.88 -3.63 -2.11
C ASP A 92 8.42 -2.26 -1.63
N GLU A 93 7.74 -1.47 -2.46
CA GLU A 93 7.21 -0.18 -2.07
C GLU A 93 6.05 -0.33 -1.10
N LYS A 94 5.22 -1.36 -1.28
CA LYS A 94 4.17 -1.71 -0.32
C LYS A 94 4.76 -1.93 1.06
N ARG A 95 5.85 -2.71 1.17
CA ARG A 95 6.55 -2.95 2.43
C ARG A 95 7.10 -1.67 3.05
N LYS A 96 7.69 -0.77 2.25
CA LYS A 96 8.17 0.55 2.73
C LYS A 96 7.01 1.39 3.28
N VAL A 97 5.88 1.44 2.57
CA VAL A 97 4.67 2.16 3.01
C VAL A 97 4.10 1.55 4.29
N GLU A 98 3.99 0.23 4.38
CA GLU A 98 3.49 -0.46 5.57
C GLU A 98 4.41 -0.23 6.79
N ASN A 99 5.73 -0.24 6.61
CA ASN A 99 6.68 0.09 7.66
C ASN A 99 6.49 1.53 8.15
N TYR A 100 6.35 2.50 7.25
CA TYR A 100 6.08 3.88 7.61
C TYR A 100 4.76 4.01 8.39
N LEU A 101 3.69 3.38 7.91
CA LEU A 101 2.38 3.39 8.57
C LEU A 101 2.44 2.78 9.98
N ASN A 102 3.22 1.70 10.16
CA ASN A 102 3.44 1.09 11.46
C ASN A 102 4.27 1.97 12.40
N ARG A 103 5.17 2.81 11.89
CA ARG A 103 5.91 3.79 12.72
C ARG A 103 5.08 5.01 13.07
N LEU A 104 4.30 5.51 12.12
CA LEU A 104 3.39 6.63 12.32
C LEU A 104 2.30 6.29 13.34
N GLN A 105 1.81 5.05 13.31
CA GLN A 105 0.75 4.58 14.17
C GLN A 105 1.03 3.16 14.68
N PRO A 106 1.96 2.99 15.63
CA PRO A 106 2.35 1.69 16.15
C PRO A 106 1.14 0.93 16.69
N LYS A 107 1.10 -0.36 16.38
CA LYS A 107 0.08 -1.26 16.92
C LYS A 107 0.39 -1.48 18.40
N LYS A 108 -0.41 -0.87 19.27
CA LYS A 108 -0.28 -1.01 20.73
C LYS A 108 -0.73 -2.41 21.19
N TYR A 109 -1.60 -3.06 20.42
CA TYR A 109 -2.00 -4.48 20.51
C TYR A 109 -2.28 -5.03 19.10
N PHE A 110 -2.36 -6.35 18.93
CA PHE A 110 -2.50 -7.08 17.63
C PHE A 110 -3.40 -6.41 16.57
N ILE A 111 -4.41 -5.63 17.00
CA ILE A 111 -5.37 -4.93 16.13
C ILE A 111 -5.53 -3.43 16.47
N ILE A 112 -5.10 -2.98 17.66
CA ILE A 112 -5.35 -1.60 18.13
C ILE A 112 -4.17 -0.71 17.74
N LYS A 113 -4.39 0.15 16.74
CA LYS A 113 -3.42 1.20 16.36
C LYS A 113 -3.41 2.30 17.42
N SER A 114 -2.23 2.77 17.84
CA SER A 114 -2.09 3.93 18.75
C SER A 114 -2.70 5.19 18.13
N SER A 115 -2.99 6.25 18.88
CA SER A 115 -3.40 7.51 18.25
C SER A 115 -2.18 8.25 17.70
N ILE A 116 -2.31 8.88 16.52
CA ILE A 116 -1.31 9.81 15.96
C ILE A 116 -1.05 10.96 16.95
N SER A 117 -2.02 11.30 17.81
CA SER A 117 -1.90 12.35 18.83
C SER A 117 -0.82 12.11 19.90
N ALA A 118 -0.26 10.90 19.96
CA ALA A 118 0.83 10.54 20.87
C ALA A 118 2.23 10.89 20.35
N LEU A 119 2.35 11.43 19.13
CA LEU A 119 3.63 11.89 18.58
C LEU A 119 4.20 13.05 19.40
N ASN A 120 5.51 13.03 19.59
CA ASN A 120 6.31 14.16 20.06
C ASN A 120 6.99 14.86 18.86
N GLU A 121 7.56 16.03 19.09
CA GLU A 121 8.14 16.86 18.01
C GLU A 121 9.29 16.16 17.28
N ASP A 122 10.25 15.60 18.02
CA ASP A 122 11.40 14.90 17.46
C ASP A 122 10.97 13.73 16.56
N SER A 123 10.04 12.89 17.05
CA SER A 123 9.50 11.77 16.28
C SER A 123 8.73 12.25 15.06
N ALA A 124 8.07 13.41 15.14
CA ALA A 124 7.36 13.99 14.02
C ALA A 124 8.32 14.49 12.93
N TRP A 125 9.46 15.09 13.30
CA TRP A 125 10.53 15.45 12.37
C TRP A 125 11.21 14.23 11.73
N GLU A 126 11.45 13.16 12.49
CA GLU A 126 11.95 11.89 11.96
C GLU A 126 10.99 11.30 10.92
N LEU A 127 9.70 11.22 11.26
CA LEU A 127 8.66 10.73 10.36
C LEU A 127 8.55 11.59 9.10
N TYR A 128 8.69 12.91 9.22
CA TYR A 128 8.71 13.80 8.05
C TYR A 128 9.89 13.49 7.11
N THR A 129 11.09 13.32 7.67
CA THR A 129 12.29 12.97 6.90
C THR A 129 12.08 11.67 6.12
N GLU A 130 11.55 10.64 6.79
CA GLU A 130 11.26 9.35 6.17
C GLU A 130 10.17 9.42 5.12
N LEU A 131 9.12 10.19 5.39
CA LEU A 131 8.05 10.44 4.45
C LEU A 131 8.58 11.10 3.17
N SER A 132 9.46 12.08 3.30
CA SER A 132 10.08 12.76 2.14
C SER A 132 10.84 11.77 1.25
N GLY A 133 11.62 10.86 1.85
CA GLY A 133 12.27 9.78 1.13
C GLY A 133 11.28 8.80 0.48
N LEU A 134 10.21 8.45 1.18
CA LEU A 134 9.16 7.55 0.67
C LEU A 134 8.40 8.17 -0.50
N VAL A 135 8.02 9.45 -0.42
CA VAL A 135 7.36 10.20 -1.50
C VAL A 135 8.26 10.23 -2.73
N THR A 136 9.56 10.47 -2.56
CA THR A 136 10.53 10.42 -3.66
C THR A 136 10.56 9.03 -4.30
N SER A 137 10.60 7.95 -3.50
CA SER A 137 10.56 6.58 -4.01
C SER A 137 9.28 6.28 -4.80
N LEU A 138 8.11 6.72 -4.30
CA LEU A 138 6.83 6.53 -4.98
C LEU A 138 6.74 7.34 -6.28
N GLN A 139 7.36 8.53 -6.33
CA GLN A 139 7.47 9.34 -7.54
C GLN A 139 8.31 8.65 -8.61
N GLN A 140 9.44 8.05 -8.25
CA GLN A 140 10.24 7.27 -9.20
C GLN A 140 9.46 6.04 -9.71
N LEU A 141 8.81 5.29 -8.81
CA LEU A 141 7.96 4.17 -9.20
C LEU A 141 6.87 4.58 -10.20
N ALA A 142 6.27 5.77 -10.04
CA ALA A 142 5.27 6.27 -10.99
C ALA A 142 5.85 6.64 -12.35
N LYS A 143 7.12 7.05 -12.42
CA LYS A 143 7.80 7.28 -13.70
C LYS A 143 8.10 5.96 -14.37
N ASP A 144 8.60 4.99 -13.62
CA ASP A 144 8.95 3.65 -14.13
C ASP A 144 7.71 2.90 -14.60
N SER A 145 6.61 2.99 -13.86
CA SER A 145 5.30 2.39 -14.22
C SER A 145 4.66 2.95 -15.50
N LYS A 146 5.25 3.98 -16.14
CA LYS A 146 4.80 4.43 -17.47
C LYS A 146 5.39 3.59 -18.60
N TRP A 147 6.54 2.97 -18.36
CA TRP A 147 7.29 2.19 -19.33
C TRP A 147 6.99 0.69 -19.24
N ASP A 148 6.48 0.23 -18.09
CA ASP A 148 5.81 -1.06 -17.88
C ASP A 148 4.32 -1.03 -18.31
#